data_AF-A0ABD7AMN3-F1
#
_entry.id   AF-A0ABD7AMN3-F1
#
_cell.length_a   1.000
_cell.length_b   1.000
_cell.length_c   1.000
_cell.angle_alpha   90.00
_cell.angle_beta   90.00
_cell.angle_gamma   90.00
#
_symmetry.space_group_name_H-M   'P 1'
#
loop_
_entity.id
_entity.type
_entity.pdbx_description
1 polymer ?
#
loop_
_entity_poly.entity_id
_entity_poly.type
_entity_poly.pdbx_seq_one_letter_code
_entity_poly.pdbx_strand_id
1 'polypeptide(L)'
;MTPIKELGECVIGTDDREFFFRPSFRNMARIGEPAEIVQTFYDLCNDEATPLIQRAAEAYIRDEYSRLPDCVLRYIQSGLLTRKAIMAAHTVLTACCDDDIGDLVGWMRPGKWRKRGFVWRPGSLPPEDMIIIAQNLMMHGIIGKAKVRKLQRYETNETTAEFRAADYIMAARNHFGISREEAENLTMTEFSLMLNAKYPNQNGFTREEFDTVMDEDERRWQTMMERQANKQSRN
;
A
#
# COMPACT_ATOMS: atom_id res chain seq x y z
N MET A 1 -19.22 -6.71 14.91
CA MET A 1 -17.96 -6.41 15.67
C MET A 1 -17.58 -4.97 15.38
N THR A 2 -17.04 -4.23 16.36
CA THR A 2 -16.59 -2.85 16.16
C THR A 2 -15.21 -2.85 15.50
N PRO A 3 -15.02 -2.22 14.32
CA PRO A 3 -13.73 -2.23 13.63
C PRO A 3 -12.71 -1.30 14.30
N ILE A 4 -11.48 -1.78 14.43
CA ILE A 4 -10.33 -0.97 14.86
C ILE A 4 -9.65 -0.37 13.62
N LYS A 5 -10.06 0.85 13.25
CA LYS A 5 -9.58 1.55 12.05
C LYS A 5 -8.07 1.77 12.02
N GLU A 6 -7.44 1.96 13.19
CA GLU A 6 -5.99 2.16 13.30
C GLU A 6 -5.19 0.92 12.88
N LEU A 7 -5.80 -0.27 12.98
CA LEU A 7 -5.23 -1.54 12.55
C LEU A 7 -5.64 -1.90 11.11
N GLY A 8 -6.39 -1.03 10.44
CA GLY A 8 -6.88 -1.26 9.08
C GLY A 8 -8.12 -2.12 8.99
N GLU A 9 -8.80 -2.43 10.11
CA GLU A 9 -10.10 -3.08 10.06
C GLU A 9 -11.16 -2.09 9.56
N CYS A 10 -12.10 -2.58 8.74
CA CYS A 10 -13.22 -1.78 8.29
C CYS A 10 -14.51 -2.60 8.20
N VAL A 11 -15.64 -1.89 8.28
CA VAL A 11 -16.97 -2.45 8.06
C VAL A 11 -17.62 -1.68 6.92
N ILE A 12 -18.19 -2.41 5.97
CA ILE A 12 -18.96 -1.85 4.87
C ILE A 12 -20.38 -2.39 4.99
N GLY A 13 -21.33 -1.50 5.23
CA GLY A 13 -22.76 -1.83 5.27
C GLY A 13 -23.41 -1.59 3.91
N THR A 14 -24.22 -2.55 3.48
CA THR A 14 -25.31 -2.33 2.51
C THR A 14 -26.62 -2.19 3.28
N ASP A 15 -27.72 -1.89 2.57
CA ASP A 15 -29.04 -1.72 3.20
C ASP A 15 -29.49 -2.96 4.01
N ASP A 16 -29.01 -4.15 3.62
CA ASP A 16 -29.43 -5.43 4.21
C ASP A 16 -28.35 -6.16 5.02
N ARG A 17 -27.05 -5.85 4.82
CA ARG A 17 -25.93 -6.64 5.38
C ARG A 17 -24.72 -5.78 5.71
N GLU A 18 -24.01 -6.15 6.77
CA GLU A 18 -22.70 -5.58 7.12
C GLU A 18 -21.59 -6.58 6.85
N PHE A 19 -20.52 -6.13 6.19
CA PHE A 19 -19.35 -6.94 5.86
C PHE A 19 -18.14 -6.44 6.65
N PHE A 20 -17.51 -7.34 7.41
CA PHE A 20 -16.32 -7.04 8.20
C PHE A 20 -15.05 -7.46 7.44
N PHE A 21 -14.12 -6.52 7.27
CA PHE A 21 -12.85 -6.75 6.61
C PHE A 21 -11.71 -6.64 7.61
N ARG A 22 -10.87 -7.67 7.66
CA ARG A 22 -9.68 -7.73 8.51
C ARG A 22 -8.43 -8.02 7.68
N PRO A 23 -7.42 -7.13 7.67
CA PRO A 23 -6.18 -7.35 6.95
C PRO A 23 -5.14 -8.17 7.76
N SER A 24 -5.56 -9.30 8.34
CA SER A 24 -4.68 -10.15 9.17
C SER A 24 -3.68 -10.96 8.35
N PHE A 25 -2.61 -11.45 8.97
CA PHE A 25 -1.64 -12.34 8.31
C PHE A 25 -2.30 -13.56 7.69
N ARG A 26 -3.28 -14.15 8.38
CA ARG A 26 -4.09 -15.25 7.85
C ARG A 26 -4.81 -14.86 6.56
N ASN A 27 -5.44 -13.69 6.54
CA ASN A 27 -6.21 -13.23 5.39
C ASN A 27 -5.31 -12.81 4.23
N MET A 28 -4.16 -12.18 4.50
CA MET A 28 -3.15 -11.87 3.48
C MET A 28 -2.62 -13.14 2.82
N ALA A 29 -2.40 -14.22 3.59
CA ALA A 29 -1.98 -15.50 3.04
C ALA A 29 -3.04 -16.19 2.15
N ARG A 30 -4.32 -15.80 2.24
CA ARG A 30 -5.37 -16.33 1.35
C ARG A 30 -5.34 -15.73 -0.05
N ILE A 31 -4.62 -14.62 -0.25
CA ILE A 31 -4.51 -13.96 -1.57
C ILE A 31 -3.79 -14.86 -2.57
N GLY A 32 -2.74 -15.56 -2.15
CA GLY A 32 -1.94 -16.42 -3.01
C GLY A 32 -0.55 -16.73 -2.43
N GLU A 33 0.36 -17.15 -3.30
CA GLU A 33 1.75 -17.42 -2.94
C GLU A 33 2.49 -16.13 -2.52
N PRO A 34 3.60 -16.21 -1.76
CA PRO A 34 4.31 -15.04 -1.24
C PRO A 34 4.68 -13.97 -2.27
N ALA A 35 5.05 -14.37 -3.49
CA ALA A 35 5.35 -13.46 -4.59
C ALA A 35 4.08 -12.83 -5.18
N GLU A 36 2.96 -13.58 -5.23
CA GLU A 36 1.67 -13.10 -5.73
C GLU A 36 1.05 -12.05 -4.81
N ILE A 37 1.28 -12.17 -3.49
CA ILE A 37 0.85 -11.15 -2.53
C ILE A 37 1.52 -9.80 -2.83
N VAL A 38 2.84 -9.81 -3.07
CA VAL A 38 3.60 -8.59 -3.42
C VAL A 38 3.19 -8.08 -4.81
N GLN A 39 2.98 -8.97 -5.78
CA GLN A 39 2.50 -8.59 -7.10
C GLN A 39 1.09 -7.97 -7.04
N THR A 40 0.20 -8.49 -6.21
CA THR A 40 -1.15 -7.95 -6.00
C THR A 40 -1.07 -6.54 -5.40
N PHE A 41 -0.16 -6.31 -4.45
CA PHE A 41 0.11 -4.97 -3.93
C PHE A 41 0.61 -4.03 -5.04
N TYR A 42 1.56 -4.50 -5.86
CA TYR A 42 2.08 -3.73 -6.98
C TYR A 42 0.98 -3.37 -7.97
N ASP A 43 0.18 -4.33 -8.43
CA ASP A 43 -0.90 -4.10 -9.40
C ASP A 43 -1.98 -3.14 -8.89
N LEU A 44 -2.13 -3.04 -7.57
CA LEU A 44 -3.10 -2.18 -6.91
C LEU A 44 -2.58 -0.75 -6.71
N CYS A 45 -1.29 -0.58 -6.44
CA CYS A 45 -0.66 0.71 -6.16
C CYS A 45 0.02 1.32 -7.39
N ASN A 46 0.33 0.52 -8.41
CA ASN A 46 1.01 0.98 -9.61
C ASN A 46 0.03 1.72 -10.51
N ASP A 47 0.27 3.01 -10.68
CA ASP A 47 -0.49 3.85 -11.59
C ASP A 47 0.09 3.72 -13.01
N GLU A 48 -0.42 2.76 -13.79
CA GLU A 48 -0.06 2.62 -15.22
C GLU A 48 -0.62 3.78 -16.07
N ALA A 49 -1.62 4.52 -15.57
CA ALA A 49 -2.34 5.53 -16.33
C ALA A 49 -1.59 6.86 -16.36
N THR A 50 -1.13 7.37 -15.22
CA THR A 50 -0.40 8.64 -15.12
C THR A 50 0.83 8.73 -16.04
N PRO A 51 1.79 7.77 -16.05
CA PRO A 51 2.96 7.87 -16.92
C PRO A 51 2.58 7.78 -18.40
N LEU A 52 1.52 7.03 -18.74
CA LEU A 52 1.02 6.94 -20.10
C LEU A 52 0.39 8.26 -20.55
N ILE A 53 -0.43 8.86 -19.70
CA ILE A 53 -1.06 10.17 -19.95
C ILE A 53 0.01 11.25 -20.09
N GLN A 54 1.03 11.24 -19.22
CA GLN A 54 2.13 12.19 -19.29
C GLN A 54 2.93 12.06 -20.59
N ARG A 55 3.31 10.83 -20.97
CA ARG A 55 3.98 10.58 -22.25
C ARG A 55 3.13 10.96 -23.45
N ALA A 56 1.82 10.73 -23.38
CA ALA A 56 0.89 11.14 -24.43
C ALA A 56 0.78 12.67 -24.52
N ALA A 57 0.74 13.36 -23.38
CA ALA A 57 0.78 14.82 -23.32
C ALA A 57 2.09 15.36 -23.93
N GLU A 58 3.25 14.84 -23.53
CA GLU A 58 4.56 15.25 -24.08
C GLU A 58 4.68 14.99 -25.59
N ALA A 59 4.10 13.89 -26.09
CA ALA A 59 4.20 13.52 -27.50
C ALA A 59 3.25 14.34 -28.40
N TYR A 60 2.04 14.63 -27.94
CA TYR A 60 0.97 15.18 -28.77
C TYR A 60 0.56 16.60 -28.40
N ILE A 61 0.77 17.05 -27.16
CA ILE A 61 0.41 18.39 -26.67
C ILE A 61 1.67 19.25 -26.66
N ARG A 62 1.87 20.02 -27.73
CA ARG A 62 2.99 21.00 -27.82
C ARG A 62 2.52 22.45 -27.71
N ASP A 63 1.31 22.72 -28.19
CA ASP A 63 0.67 24.04 -28.22
C ASP A 63 -0.72 23.99 -27.60
N GLU A 64 -1.29 25.16 -27.28
CA GLU A 64 -2.59 25.32 -26.61
C GLU A 64 -3.79 24.72 -27.37
N TYR A 65 -3.65 24.54 -28.69
CA TYR A 65 -4.67 23.92 -29.57
C TYR A 65 -4.45 22.42 -29.83
N SER A 66 -3.38 21.86 -29.28
CA SER A 66 -3.04 20.45 -29.49
C SER A 66 -4.00 19.56 -28.74
N ARG A 67 -4.50 18.52 -29.41
CA ARG A 67 -5.42 17.54 -28.83
C ARG A 67 -4.82 16.14 -28.94
N LEU A 68 -5.14 15.32 -27.94
CA LEU A 68 -4.85 13.89 -28.02
C LEU A 68 -5.63 13.27 -29.17
N PRO A 69 -5.02 12.38 -29.97
CA PRO A 69 -5.73 11.63 -30.98
C PRO A 69 -6.89 10.82 -30.39
N ASP A 70 -8.00 10.68 -31.12
CA ASP A 70 -9.19 9.94 -30.67
C ASP A 70 -8.92 8.49 -30.28
N CYS A 71 -7.92 7.85 -30.89
CA CYS A 71 -7.51 6.49 -30.53
C CYS A 71 -6.86 6.44 -29.14
N VAL A 72 -6.07 7.44 -28.78
CA VAL A 72 -5.41 7.57 -27.47
C VAL A 72 -6.44 7.89 -26.40
N LEU A 73 -7.35 8.85 -26.67
CA LEU A 73 -8.45 9.17 -25.76
C LEU A 73 -9.34 7.95 -25.50
N ARG A 74 -9.73 7.23 -26.56
CA ARG A 74 -10.51 5.99 -26.42
C ARG A 74 -9.76 4.92 -25.64
N TYR A 75 -8.45 4.80 -25.79
CA TYR A 75 -7.64 3.85 -25.04
C TYR A 75 -7.59 4.21 -23.54
N ILE A 76 -7.35 5.47 -23.19
CA ILE A 76 -7.36 5.95 -21.80
C ILE A 76 -8.74 5.70 -21.16
N GLN A 77 -9.82 6.00 -21.89
CA GLN A 77 -11.21 5.81 -21.43
C GLN A 77 -11.70 4.37 -21.47
N SER A 78 -10.94 3.43 -22.05
CA SER A 78 -11.37 2.04 -22.24
C SER A 78 -11.47 1.23 -20.94
N GLY A 79 -10.94 1.73 -19.83
CA GLY A 79 -10.85 1.01 -18.56
C GLY A 79 -9.84 -0.15 -18.56
N LEU A 80 -9.06 -0.32 -19.64
CA LEU A 80 -8.04 -1.37 -19.72
C LEU A 80 -6.91 -1.15 -18.71
N LEU A 81 -6.55 0.11 -18.45
CA LEU A 81 -5.48 0.50 -17.54
C LEU A 81 -5.83 0.19 -16.08
N THR A 82 -7.10 0.32 -15.69
CA THR A 82 -7.56 0.08 -14.32
C THR A 82 -7.96 -1.37 -14.08
N ARG A 83 -8.04 -2.19 -15.13
CA ARG A 83 -8.52 -3.58 -15.03
C ARG A 83 -7.71 -4.43 -14.06
N LYS A 84 -6.37 -4.31 -14.09
CA LYS A 84 -5.50 -5.06 -13.17
C LYS A 84 -5.76 -4.66 -11.72
N ALA A 85 -5.79 -3.36 -11.44
CA ALA A 85 -6.07 -2.82 -10.11
C ALA A 85 -7.44 -3.27 -9.58
N ILE A 86 -8.48 -3.27 -10.42
CA ILE A 86 -9.83 -3.74 -10.03
C ILE A 86 -9.82 -5.24 -9.71
N MET A 87 -9.14 -6.06 -10.51
CA MET A 87 -9.03 -7.50 -10.24
C MET A 87 -8.22 -7.77 -8.98
N ALA A 88 -7.11 -7.06 -8.77
CA ALA A 88 -6.32 -7.12 -7.54
C ALA A 88 -7.16 -6.72 -6.32
N ALA A 89 -7.92 -5.62 -6.41
CA ALA A 89 -8.82 -5.16 -5.36
C ALA A 89 -9.89 -6.21 -5.02
N HIS A 90 -10.48 -6.86 -6.02
CA HIS A 90 -11.44 -7.94 -5.80
C HIS A 90 -10.82 -9.12 -5.03
N THR A 91 -9.61 -9.55 -5.41
CA THR A 91 -8.89 -10.62 -4.70
C THR A 91 -8.63 -10.25 -3.24
N VAL A 92 -8.15 -9.03 -2.98
CA VAL A 92 -7.85 -8.55 -1.62
C VAL A 92 -9.13 -8.50 -0.76
N LEU A 93 -10.20 -7.90 -1.27
CA LEU A 93 -11.47 -7.79 -0.55
C LEU A 93 -12.03 -9.18 -0.22
N THR A 94 -11.98 -10.11 -1.18
CA THR A 94 -12.45 -11.49 -1.01
C THR A 94 -11.61 -12.23 0.02
N ALA A 95 -10.29 -12.00 0.06
CA ALA A 95 -9.42 -12.62 1.05
C ALA A 95 -9.60 -12.08 2.47
N CYS A 96 -9.95 -10.79 2.60
CA CYS A 96 -10.06 -10.08 3.88
C CYS A 96 -11.42 -10.22 4.58
N CYS A 97 -12.44 -10.74 3.89
CA CYS A 97 -13.76 -10.99 4.45
C CYS A 97 -14.01 -12.51 4.53
N ASP A 98 -14.62 -12.97 5.63
CA ASP A 98 -15.00 -14.37 5.78
C ASP A 98 -16.39 -14.66 5.16
N ASP A 99 -17.19 -13.63 4.88
CA ASP A 99 -18.52 -13.73 4.27
C ASP A 99 -18.47 -13.69 2.74
N ASP A 100 -19.53 -14.17 2.08
CA ASP A 100 -19.72 -13.98 0.64
C ASP A 100 -20.04 -12.51 0.32
N ILE A 101 -19.07 -11.84 -0.31
CA ILE A 101 -19.11 -10.43 -0.72
C ILE A 101 -19.46 -10.24 -2.20
N GLY A 102 -19.92 -11.28 -2.90
CA GLY A 102 -20.24 -11.22 -4.33
C GLY A 102 -21.23 -10.12 -4.72
N ASP A 103 -22.20 -9.82 -3.85
CA ASP A 103 -23.17 -8.72 -4.05
C ASP A 103 -22.55 -7.33 -3.86
N LEU A 104 -21.49 -7.24 -3.04
CA LEU A 104 -20.79 -6.00 -2.76
C LEU A 104 -19.76 -5.70 -3.85
N VAL A 105 -18.86 -6.63 -4.13
CA VAL A 105 -17.70 -6.41 -5.00
C VAL A 105 -17.98 -6.81 -6.45
N GLY A 106 -18.99 -7.66 -6.67
CA GLY A 106 -19.32 -8.20 -7.99
C GLY A 106 -18.69 -9.57 -8.24
N TRP A 107 -19.12 -10.18 -9.35
CA TRP A 107 -18.71 -11.54 -9.71
C TRP A 107 -18.61 -11.74 -11.23
N MET A 108 -17.83 -12.75 -11.63
CA MET A 108 -17.66 -13.10 -13.05
C MET A 108 -18.70 -14.13 -13.50
N ARG A 109 -19.52 -13.76 -14.48
CA ARG A 109 -20.45 -14.70 -15.13
C ARG A 109 -19.85 -15.25 -16.44
N PRO A 110 -19.93 -16.56 -16.72
CA PRO A 110 -19.61 -17.07 -18.04
C PRO A 110 -20.52 -16.44 -19.10
N GLY A 111 -19.94 -16.01 -20.22
CA GLY A 111 -20.70 -15.40 -21.30
C GLY A 111 -21.65 -16.40 -21.95
N LYS A 112 -22.86 -15.95 -22.30
CA LYS A 112 -23.87 -16.81 -22.96
C LYS A 112 -23.45 -17.29 -24.36
N TRP A 113 -22.42 -16.71 -24.96
CA TRP A 113 -21.93 -17.05 -26.29
C TRP A 113 -20.48 -17.52 -26.27
N ARG A 114 -20.20 -18.59 -27.03
CA ARG A 114 -18.91 -19.29 -27.19
C ARG A 114 -17.71 -18.40 -27.57
N LYS A 115 -17.91 -17.11 -27.89
CA LYS A 115 -16.87 -16.12 -28.23
C LYS A 115 -16.61 -15.05 -27.14
N ARG A 116 -17.42 -14.95 -26.08
CA ARG A 116 -17.15 -14.08 -24.92
C ARG A 116 -16.98 -14.97 -23.69
N GLY A 117 -15.75 -15.14 -23.23
CA GLY A 117 -15.42 -16.05 -22.13
C GLY A 117 -16.15 -15.70 -20.83
N PHE A 118 -15.93 -14.51 -20.30
CA PHE A 118 -16.51 -14.04 -19.04
C PHE A 118 -16.96 -12.59 -19.13
N VAL A 119 -18.03 -12.26 -18.41
CA VAL A 119 -18.59 -10.90 -18.27
C VAL A 119 -18.63 -10.55 -16.79
N TRP A 120 -17.98 -9.45 -16.42
CA TRP A 120 -18.02 -8.89 -15.08
C TRP A 120 -19.43 -8.37 -14.77
N ARG A 121 -19.97 -8.76 -13.62
CA ARG A 121 -21.17 -8.14 -13.06
C ARG A 121 -20.75 -7.22 -11.92
N PRO A 122 -21.04 -5.90 -12.03
CA PRO A 122 -20.71 -4.97 -10.95
C PRO A 122 -21.53 -5.32 -9.71
N GLY A 123 -20.89 -5.23 -8.55
CA GLY A 123 -21.56 -5.24 -7.26
C GLY A 123 -22.05 -3.83 -6.88
N SER A 124 -22.50 -3.70 -5.64
CA SER A 124 -22.99 -2.44 -5.08
C SER A 124 -21.86 -1.42 -4.82
N LEU A 125 -20.63 -1.90 -4.61
CA LEU A 125 -19.45 -1.07 -4.37
C LEU A 125 -18.82 -0.61 -5.70
N PRO A 126 -18.60 0.70 -5.90
CA PRO A 126 -17.91 1.22 -7.08
C PRO A 126 -16.47 0.68 -7.20
N PRO A 127 -15.96 0.46 -8.43
CA PRO A 127 -14.59 -0.04 -8.65
C PRO A 127 -13.50 0.87 -8.06
N GLU A 128 -13.70 2.18 -8.05
CA GLU A 128 -12.75 3.14 -7.50
C GLU A 128 -12.62 2.97 -5.97
N ASP A 129 -13.75 2.81 -5.28
CA ASP A 129 -13.80 2.58 -3.84
C ASP A 129 -13.19 1.23 -3.48
N MET A 130 -13.43 0.19 -4.29
CA MET A 130 -12.78 -1.12 -4.12
C MET A 130 -11.26 -0.99 -4.07
N ILE A 131 -10.67 -0.21 -4.99
CA ILE A 131 -9.22 0.00 -5.07
C ILE A 131 -8.74 0.70 -3.79
N ILE A 132 -9.38 1.80 -3.37
CA ILE A 132 -8.97 2.58 -2.19
C ILE A 132 -9.04 1.72 -0.91
N ILE A 133 -10.10 0.93 -0.76
CA ILE A 133 -10.28 0.07 0.41
C ILE A 133 -9.22 -1.03 0.41
N ALA A 134 -9.02 -1.72 -0.72
CA ALA A 134 -8.00 -2.75 -0.85
C ALA A 134 -6.59 -2.22 -0.59
N GLN A 135 -6.27 -1.00 -1.07
CA GLN A 135 -4.98 -0.36 -0.82
C GLN A 135 -4.76 -0.16 0.68
N ASN A 136 -5.77 0.34 1.39
CA ASN A 136 -5.68 0.52 2.82
C ASN A 136 -5.51 -0.82 3.57
N LEU A 137 -6.26 -1.85 3.19
CA LEU A 137 -6.13 -3.19 3.77
C LEU A 137 -4.71 -3.74 3.59
N MET A 138 -4.18 -3.71 2.37
CA MET A 138 -2.82 -4.20 2.08
C MET A 138 -1.74 -3.38 2.78
N MET A 139 -1.89 -2.05 2.86
CA MET A 139 -0.97 -1.18 3.59
C MET A 139 -0.91 -1.54 5.08
N HIS A 140 -2.03 -1.89 5.71
CA HIS A 140 -2.04 -2.30 7.10
C HIS A 140 -1.59 -3.76 7.33
N GLY A 141 -1.89 -4.65 6.39
CA GLY A 141 -1.63 -6.09 6.49
C GLY A 141 -0.22 -6.53 6.08
N ILE A 142 0.43 -5.84 5.14
CA ILE A 142 1.75 -6.22 4.59
C ILE A 142 2.84 -5.24 4.99
N ILE A 143 2.61 -3.93 4.81
CA ILE A 143 3.64 -2.90 5.02
C ILE A 143 3.66 -2.44 6.48
N GLY A 144 2.48 -2.23 7.05
CA GLY A 144 2.29 -1.58 8.34
C GLY A 144 2.34 -0.05 8.22
N LYS A 145 1.30 0.63 8.71
CA LYS A 145 1.27 2.11 8.78
C LYS A 145 1.78 2.68 10.10
N ALA A 146 2.26 1.81 11.00
CA ALA A 146 2.75 2.23 12.30
C ALA A 146 3.97 3.14 12.12
N LYS A 147 3.87 4.39 12.59
CA LYS A 147 5.01 5.30 12.71
C LYS A 147 5.93 4.81 13.83
N VAL A 148 6.71 3.78 13.53
CA VAL A 148 7.73 3.27 14.45
C VAL A 148 9.01 4.09 14.24
N ARG A 149 9.72 4.41 15.33
CA ARG A 149 11.03 5.07 15.28
C ARG A 149 12.01 4.14 14.54
N LYS A 150 12.19 4.35 13.23
CA LYS A 150 13.14 3.59 12.40
C LYS A 150 14.52 4.25 12.50
N LEU A 151 15.50 3.51 13.01
CA LEU A 151 16.89 3.94 13.04
C LEU A 151 17.48 3.89 11.62
N GLN A 152 18.21 4.93 11.23
CA GLN A 152 18.82 5.05 9.90
C GLN A 152 19.74 3.87 9.55
N ARG A 153 20.40 3.25 10.55
CA ARG A 153 21.30 2.09 10.33
C ARG A 153 20.60 0.83 9.82
N TYR A 154 19.29 0.72 10.02
CA TYR A 154 18.48 -0.43 9.62
C TYR A 154 17.48 -0.08 8.51
N GLU A 155 17.58 1.14 7.94
CA GLU A 155 16.80 1.56 6.79
C GLU A 155 17.52 1.13 5.51
N THR A 156 17.56 -0.17 5.26
CA THR A 156 17.86 -0.67 3.92
C THR A 156 16.62 -0.45 3.06
N ASN A 157 16.76 0.31 1.96
CA ASN A 157 15.74 0.47 0.91
C ASN A 157 15.52 -0.83 0.10
N GLU A 158 15.73 -1.98 0.73
CA GLU A 158 15.54 -3.28 0.11
C GLU A 158 14.06 -3.55 -0.02
N THR A 159 13.58 -3.56 -1.27
CA THR A 159 12.24 -4.03 -1.59
C THR A 159 12.25 -5.55 -1.50
N THR A 160 11.38 -6.09 -0.65
CA THR A 160 11.21 -7.55 -0.53
C THR A 160 10.34 -8.05 -1.67
N ALA A 161 10.85 -9.04 -2.43
CA ALA A 161 10.14 -9.62 -3.56
C ALA A 161 9.02 -10.59 -3.13
N GLU A 162 9.01 -11.04 -1.87
CA GLU A 162 8.06 -12.01 -1.34
C GLU A 162 7.57 -11.58 0.05
N PHE A 163 6.30 -11.88 0.34
CA PHE A 163 5.71 -11.71 1.67
C PHE A 163 5.29 -13.07 2.25
N ARG A 164 5.98 -13.52 3.31
CA ARG A 164 5.70 -14.80 3.97
C ARG A 164 5.02 -14.59 5.31
N ALA A 165 3.69 -14.69 5.33
CA ALA A 165 2.88 -14.55 6.54
C ALA A 165 3.34 -15.47 7.69
N ALA A 166 3.78 -16.69 7.38
CA ALA A 166 4.26 -17.66 8.37
C ALA A 166 5.44 -17.14 9.19
N ASP A 167 6.37 -16.40 8.57
CA ASP A 167 7.55 -15.87 9.25
C ASP A 167 7.16 -14.83 10.30
N TYR A 168 6.20 -13.96 9.96
CA TYR A 168 5.65 -12.96 10.88
C TYR A 168 4.82 -13.60 12.01
N ILE A 169 4.04 -14.64 11.70
CA ILE A 169 3.30 -15.40 12.72
C ILE A 169 4.27 -16.05 13.71
N MET A 170 5.35 -16.69 13.22
CA MET A 170 6.37 -17.29 14.08
C MET A 170 7.11 -16.22 14.90
N ALA A 171 7.47 -15.10 14.29
CA ALA A 171 8.10 -13.98 14.98
C ALA A 171 7.18 -13.43 16.09
N ALA A 172 5.88 -13.24 15.82
CA ALA A 172 4.92 -12.74 16.80
C ALA A 172 4.80 -13.69 18.00
N ARG A 173 4.74 -15.00 17.75
CA ARG A 173 4.74 -16.01 18.83
C ARG A 173 6.02 -15.96 19.66
N ASN A 174 7.17 -15.84 19.02
CA ASN A 174 8.46 -15.80 19.70
C ASN A 174 8.67 -14.50 20.50
N HIS A 175 8.27 -13.35 19.94
CA HIS A 175 8.42 -12.06 20.63
C HIS A 175 7.37 -11.84 21.70
N PHE A 176 6.12 -12.25 21.51
CA PHE A 176 5.02 -11.88 22.41
C PHE A 176 4.50 -13.04 23.27
N GLY A 177 4.91 -14.29 22.99
CA GLY A 177 4.45 -15.46 23.73
C GLY A 177 2.96 -15.78 23.52
N ILE A 178 2.36 -15.23 22.46
CA ILE A 178 0.95 -15.41 22.11
C ILE A 178 0.71 -16.74 21.39
N SER A 179 -0.56 -17.15 21.35
CA SER A 179 -0.97 -18.36 20.64
C SER A 179 -0.81 -18.21 19.11
N ARG A 180 -0.86 -19.33 18.39
CA ARG A 180 -0.85 -19.33 16.93
C ARG A 180 -2.07 -18.61 16.36
N GLU A 181 -3.24 -18.82 16.95
CA GLU A 181 -4.50 -18.23 16.48
C GLU A 181 -4.53 -16.70 16.67
N GLU A 182 -4.01 -16.22 17.81
CA GLU A 182 -3.85 -14.78 18.02
C GLU A 182 -2.84 -14.19 17.03
N ALA A 183 -1.69 -14.83 16.85
CA ALA A 183 -0.65 -14.38 15.92
C ALA A 183 -1.14 -14.33 14.46
N GLU A 184 -1.97 -15.29 14.04
CA GLU A 184 -2.58 -15.33 12.70
C GLU A 184 -3.54 -14.17 12.44
N ASN A 185 -4.17 -13.64 13.49
CA ASN A 185 -5.12 -12.53 13.39
C ASN A 185 -4.47 -11.15 13.44
N LEU A 186 -3.17 -11.06 13.76
CA LEU A 186 -2.45 -9.79 13.77
C LEU A 186 -2.31 -9.21 12.37
N THR A 187 -2.27 -7.88 12.32
CA THR A 187 -1.89 -7.11 11.12
C THR A 187 -0.43 -6.71 11.21
N MET A 188 0.20 -6.33 10.09
CA MET A 188 1.58 -5.82 10.14
C MET A 188 1.70 -4.54 10.98
N THR A 189 0.66 -3.70 10.94
CA THR A 189 0.58 -2.49 11.77
C THR A 189 0.59 -2.83 13.25
N GLU A 190 -0.25 -3.79 13.66
CA GLU A 190 -0.32 -4.24 15.05
C GLU A 190 1.00 -4.87 15.51
N PHE A 191 1.56 -5.76 14.69
CA PHE A 191 2.86 -6.39 14.97
C PHE A 191 3.97 -5.35 15.17
N SER A 192 4.00 -4.32 14.33
CA SER A 192 4.97 -3.22 14.43
C SER A 192 4.77 -2.37 15.69
N LEU A 193 3.53 -2.08 16.06
CA LEU A 193 3.20 -1.37 17.30
C LEU A 193 3.60 -2.18 18.55
N MET A 194 3.31 -3.48 18.55
CA MET A 194 3.69 -4.38 19.65
C MET A 194 5.22 -4.48 19.79
N LEU A 195 5.96 -4.56 18.67
CA LEU A 195 7.42 -4.54 18.68
C LEU A 195 7.96 -3.23 19.28
N ASN A 196 7.40 -2.09 18.88
CA ASN A 196 7.80 -0.79 19.40
C ASN A 196 7.51 -0.66 20.91
N ALA A 197 6.35 -1.13 21.35
CA ALA A 197 5.99 -1.13 22.77
C ALA A 197 6.92 -2.03 23.61
N LYS A 198 7.35 -3.17 23.05
CA LYS A 198 8.28 -4.09 23.73
C LYS A 198 9.72 -3.56 23.75
N TYR A 199 10.13 -2.82 22.72
CA TYR A 199 11.49 -2.30 22.56
C TYR A 199 11.50 -0.78 22.28
N PRO A 200 11.10 0.07 23.25
CA PRO A 200 10.89 1.51 23.02
C PRO A 200 12.18 2.32 22.86
N ASN A 201 13.30 1.85 23.43
CA ASN A 201 14.58 2.56 23.45
C ASN A 201 15.58 1.94 22.46
N GLN A 202 15.27 2.00 21.16
CA GLN A 202 16.26 1.66 20.14
C GLN A 202 17.26 2.82 20.03
N ASN A 203 18.49 2.60 20.50
CA ASN A 203 19.56 3.61 20.50
C ASN A 203 20.00 3.96 19.06
N GLY A 204 19.76 5.21 18.64
CA GLY A 204 20.24 5.80 17.39
C GLY A 204 19.37 6.96 16.89
N PHE A 205 19.84 7.63 15.83
CA PHE A 205 19.08 8.67 15.14
C PHE A 205 18.15 8.06 14.09
N THR A 206 16.94 8.61 13.99
CA THR A 206 16.12 8.46 12.79
C THR A 206 16.76 9.21 11.63
N ARG A 207 16.39 8.88 10.39
CA ARG A 207 16.91 9.57 9.20
C ARG A 207 16.67 11.07 9.24
N GLU A 208 15.46 11.49 9.63
CA GLU A 208 15.08 12.89 9.78
C GLU A 208 15.93 13.61 10.85
N GLU A 209 16.12 12.98 12.02
CA GLU A 209 16.99 13.53 13.07
C GLU A 209 18.45 13.63 12.60
N PHE A 210 18.96 12.63 11.88
CA PHE A 210 20.32 12.69 11.32
C PHE A 210 20.47 13.81 10.29
N ASP A 211 19.53 13.92 9.34
CA ASP A 211 19.56 14.97 8.32
C ASP A 211 19.48 16.37 8.95
N THR A 212 18.64 16.56 9.98
CA THR A 212 18.59 17.84 10.71
C THR A 212 19.90 18.19 11.42
N VAL A 213 20.58 17.20 12.02
CA VAL A 213 21.87 17.41 12.70
C VAL A 213 22.97 17.73 11.68
N MET A 214 22.97 17.06 10.52
CA MET A 214 23.93 17.34 9.45
C MET A 214 23.72 18.73 8.85
N ASP A 215 22.46 19.13 8.59
CA ASP A 215 22.12 20.47 8.09
C ASP A 215 22.51 21.57 9.09
N GLU A 216 22.35 21.33 10.39
CA GLU A 216 22.79 22.25 11.44
C GLU A 216 24.31 22.37 11.51
N ASP A 217 25.03 21.25 11.38
CA ASP A 217 26.49 21.25 11.40
C ASP A 217 27.08 21.93 10.16
N GLU A 218 26.47 21.71 8.99
CA GLU A 218 26.84 22.39 7.75
C GLU A 218 26.63 23.91 7.85
N ARG A 219 25.49 24.35 8.41
CA ARG A 219 25.24 25.78 8.68
C ARG A 219 26.29 26.38 9.65
N ARG A 220 26.68 25.64 10.69
CA ARG A 220 27.72 26.07 11.63
C ARG A 220 29.08 26.20 10.94
N TRP A 221 29.43 25.25 10.10
CA TRP A 221 30.67 25.26 9.34
C TRP A 221 30.74 26.44 8.37
N GLN A 222 29.66 26.70 7.61
CA GLN A 222 29.56 27.85 6.71
C GLN A 222 29.74 29.17 7.47
N THR A 223 29.08 29.32 8.62
CA THR A 223 29.22 30.52 9.48
C THR A 223 30.67 30.71 9.97
N MET A 224 31.37 29.62 10.27
CA MET A 224 32.79 29.66 10.68
C MET A 224 33.70 30.06 9.53
N MET A 225 33.47 29.53 8.33
CA MET A 225 34.23 29.87 7.12
C MET A 225 34.06 31.34 6.73
N GLU A 226 32.84 31.87 6.78
CA GLU A 226 32.56 33.30 6.53
C GLU A 226 33.26 34.21 7.56
N ARG A 227 33.27 33.81 8.83
CA ARG A 227 34.00 34.56 9.89
C ARG A 227 35.51 34.53 9.68
N GLN A 228 36.07 33.44 9.16
CA GLN A 228 37.49 33.35 8.83
C GLN A 228 37.83 34.19 7.59
N ALA A 229 37.00 34.14 6.54
CA ALA A 229 37.15 34.96 5.34
C ALA A 229 37.07 36.46 5.65
N ASN A 230 36.09 36.89 6.46
CA ASN A 230 35.95 38.29 6.88
C ASN A 230 37.09 38.78 7.79
N LYS A 231 37.81 37.88 8.48
CA LYS A 231 39.01 38.22 9.25
C LYS A 231 40.23 38.35 8.34
N GLN A 232 40.33 37.54 7.29
CA GLN A 232 41.43 37.62 6.31
C GLN A 232 41.31 38.82 5.38
N SER A 233 40.10 39.29 5.07
CA SER A 233 39.90 40.49 4.24
C SER A 233 40.06 41.83 4.97
N ARG A 234 40.28 41.79 6.30
CA ARG A 234 40.43 42.97 7.17
C ARG A 234 41.88 43.23 7.60
N ASN A 235 42.81 42.34 7.23
CA ASN A 235 44.26 42.53 7.34
C ASN A 235 44.83 42.85 5.95
#